data_AF-A0A846QPU7-F1
#
_entry.id   AF-A0A846QPU7-F1
#
_cell.length_a   1.000
_cell.length_b   1.000
_cell.length_c   1.000
_cell.angle_alpha   90.00
_cell.angle_beta   90.00
_cell.angle_gamma   90.00
#
_symmetry.space_group_name_H-M   'P 1'
#
loop_
_entity.id
_entity.type
_entity.pdbx_description
1 polymer ?
#
loop_
_entity_poly.entity_id
_entity_poly.type
_entity_poly.pdbx_seq_one_letter_code
_entity_poly.pdbx_strand_id
1 'polypeptide(L)'
;MKKIIVALFVATCFVQVNAQEVGIIMGTARELMRDDVEDGLIKLKEMGVKYIEGAGTRSMPREQYKALLDKHGFDVVAGGTGFEMLQHRDSVAKVIENLKFFGAEYATCYWIPHDGNNFTFEDMKKGVEVFNKAGKQFAEAGISFLYHAHGYEFRPYDGPGTMYDYMMENTDPRYVNIEMDVFWMRNPGQDPAALLRKYAGRYPITHLKDRLIGTEDNLNGRQDKEKNVVLGSGDVNIAAVMKAARETGVKYHFIEDESSRAAIQLPMHLAYLKSLDYDVKAVDATVVKLHKAMVEADSLNLYNLTSKELTYGHSSGAIEDQDAYVYALVSGGSDFAKIEFADQDITVKGNVAWVRGVMQADLVNAGVTSPITLKMLYVFTKESGYWKLLARQAVR
;
A
#
# COMPACT_ATOMS: atom_id res chain seq x y z
N MET A 1 44.83 -15.92 35.77
CA MET A 1 43.95 -15.94 34.57
C MET A 1 42.67 -15.17 34.91
N LYS A 2 42.53 -13.92 34.44
CA LYS A 2 41.30 -13.12 34.61
C LYS A 2 40.36 -13.42 33.44
N LYS A 3 39.16 -13.93 33.73
CA LYS A 3 38.13 -14.20 32.72
C LYS A 3 37.52 -12.86 32.26
N ILE A 4 37.68 -12.53 30.98
CA ILE A 4 37.00 -11.41 30.33
C ILE A 4 35.63 -11.93 29.91
N ILE A 5 34.57 -11.35 30.48
CA ILE A 5 33.19 -11.56 30.02
C ILE A 5 32.96 -10.58 28.88
N VAL A 6 32.84 -11.10 27.66
CA VAL A 6 32.39 -10.31 26.50
C VAL A 6 30.87 -10.26 26.54
N ALA A 7 30.31 -9.09 26.86
CA ALA A 7 28.89 -8.85 26.74
C ALA A 7 28.55 -8.65 25.26
N LEU A 8 27.81 -9.59 24.69
CA LEU A 8 27.28 -9.50 23.32
C LEU A 8 26.10 -8.53 23.33
N PHE A 9 26.29 -7.32 22.82
CA PHE A 9 25.19 -6.38 22.57
C PHE A 9 24.45 -6.85 21.31
N VAL A 10 23.33 -7.56 21.48
CA VAL A 10 22.38 -7.80 20.39
C VAL A 10 21.59 -6.51 20.22
N ALA A 11 21.97 -5.70 19.23
CA ALA A 11 21.15 -4.58 18.78
C ALA A 11 19.94 -5.16 18.04
N THR A 12 18.81 -5.30 18.73
CA THR A 12 17.52 -5.52 18.08
C THR A 12 17.13 -4.24 17.36
N CYS A 13 17.45 -4.16 16.07
CA CYS A 13 16.82 -3.20 15.16
C CYS A 13 15.34 -3.55 15.08
N PHE A 14 14.51 -2.84 15.86
CA PHE A 14 13.08 -2.80 15.61
C PHE A 14 12.87 -2.09 14.27
N VAL A 15 12.61 -2.84 13.21
CA VAL A 15 12.05 -2.26 11.99
C VAL A 15 10.67 -1.72 12.39
N GLN A 16 10.54 -0.40 12.49
CA GLN A 16 9.20 0.18 12.60
C GLN A 16 8.43 -0.23 11.36
N VAL A 17 7.40 -1.05 11.56
CA VAL A 17 6.42 -1.38 10.53
C VAL A 17 5.62 -0.11 10.29
N ASN A 18 6.14 0.76 9.43
CA ASN A 18 5.39 1.91 8.95
C ASN A 18 4.22 1.41 8.11
N ALA A 19 3.11 2.14 8.13
CA ALA A 19 2.01 1.89 7.20
C ALA A 19 2.56 1.96 5.76
N GLN A 20 2.21 1.00 4.93
CA GLN A 20 2.59 1.02 3.53
C GLN A 20 1.67 1.98 2.80
N GLU A 21 2.26 2.93 2.09
CA GLU A 21 1.51 3.99 1.44
C GLU A 21 1.12 3.57 0.02
N VAL A 22 -0.16 3.73 -0.32
CA VAL A 22 -0.70 3.36 -1.64
C VAL A 22 -0.87 4.62 -2.49
N GLY A 23 -0.39 4.55 -3.72
CA GLY A 23 -0.51 5.57 -4.74
C GLY A 23 -0.81 4.97 -6.11
N ILE A 24 -0.66 5.77 -7.15
CA ILE A 24 -0.72 5.31 -8.54
C ILE A 24 0.49 5.79 -9.32
N ILE A 25 0.91 5.04 -10.35
CA ILE A 25 1.72 5.61 -11.41
C ILE A 25 0.79 6.33 -12.39
N MET A 26 1.18 7.53 -12.83
CA MET A 26 0.35 8.40 -13.66
C MET A 26 -0.06 7.72 -14.99
N GLY A 27 0.65 6.69 -15.45
CA GLY A 27 0.21 5.84 -16.57
C GLY A 27 -1.21 5.29 -16.40
N THR A 28 -1.61 4.92 -15.18
CA THR A 28 -2.94 4.40 -14.86
C THR A 28 -4.06 5.41 -15.03
N ALA A 29 -3.79 6.68 -14.73
CA ALA A 29 -4.77 7.76 -14.88
C ALA A 29 -4.81 8.37 -16.29
N ARG A 30 -4.16 7.75 -17.30
CA ARG A 30 -4.06 8.33 -18.64
C ARG A 30 -5.42 8.66 -19.26
N GLU A 31 -6.37 7.74 -19.21
CA GLU A 31 -7.71 7.98 -19.76
C GLU A 31 -8.52 8.97 -18.91
N LEU A 32 -8.35 8.95 -17.57
CA LEU A 32 -9.01 9.91 -16.67
C LEU A 32 -8.57 11.35 -16.91
N MET A 33 -7.35 11.55 -17.41
CA MET A 33 -6.72 12.87 -17.61
C MET A 33 -6.60 13.27 -19.07
N ARG A 34 -7.18 12.49 -20.01
CA ARG A 34 -6.98 12.70 -21.44
C ARG A 34 -7.54 14.03 -21.91
N ASP A 35 -8.75 14.35 -21.45
CA ASP A 35 -9.51 15.50 -21.93
C ASP A 35 -9.33 16.71 -20.98
N ASP A 36 -9.26 16.47 -19.66
CA ASP A 36 -8.99 17.49 -18.65
C ASP A 36 -8.13 16.90 -17.51
N VAL A 37 -6.91 17.43 -17.35
CA VAL A 37 -5.95 16.97 -16.33
C VAL A 37 -6.42 17.33 -14.93
N GLU A 38 -7.02 18.51 -14.72
CA GLU A 38 -7.46 18.95 -13.40
C GLU A 38 -8.67 18.14 -12.93
N ASP A 39 -9.64 17.88 -13.80
CA ASP A 39 -10.79 17.01 -13.51
C ASP A 39 -10.32 15.59 -13.14
N GLY A 40 -9.35 15.04 -13.88
CA GLY A 40 -8.75 13.75 -13.55
C GLY A 40 -8.07 13.74 -12.18
N LEU A 41 -7.38 14.81 -11.80
CA LEU A 41 -6.78 14.96 -10.46
C LEU A 41 -7.84 15.06 -9.36
N ILE A 42 -8.94 15.78 -9.59
CA ILE A 42 -10.06 15.87 -8.64
C ILE A 42 -10.65 14.48 -8.38
N LYS A 43 -10.92 13.70 -9.43
CA LYS A 43 -11.44 12.33 -9.32
C LYS A 43 -10.52 11.41 -8.53
N LEU A 44 -9.20 11.49 -8.76
CA LEU A 44 -8.22 10.71 -7.99
C LEU A 44 -8.22 11.08 -6.51
N LYS A 45 -8.33 12.38 -6.20
CA LYS A 45 -8.41 12.87 -4.83
C LYS A 45 -9.68 12.37 -4.13
N GLU A 46 -10.82 12.37 -4.82
CA GLU A 46 -12.08 11.83 -4.30
C GLU A 46 -11.99 10.32 -4.00
N MET A 47 -11.16 9.59 -4.76
CA MET A 47 -10.83 8.18 -4.48
C MET A 47 -9.82 8.00 -3.33
N GLY A 48 -9.31 9.08 -2.75
CA GLY A 48 -8.33 9.05 -1.66
C GLY A 48 -6.87 8.86 -2.11
N VAL A 49 -6.58 8.99 -3.41
CA VAL A 49 -5.20 8.92 -3.91
C VAL A 49 -4.45 10.18 -3.49
N LYS A 50 -3.29 9.99 -2.86
CA LYS A 50 -2.38 11.08 -2.43
C LYS A 50 -1.01 10.99 -3.10
N TYR A 51 -0.45 9.79 -3.16
CA TYR A 51 0.90 9.58 -3.67
C TYR A 51 0.88 9.25 -5.15
N ILE A 52 1.78 9.85 -5.91
CA ILE A 52 1.93 9.58 -7.34
C ILE A 52 3.37 9.30 -7.73
N GLU A 53 3.51 8.37 -8.65
CA GLU A 53 4.72 8.23 -9.46
C GLU A 53 4.48 8.86 -10.83
N GLY A 54 5.32 9.83 -11.19
CA GLY A 54 5.23 10.49 -12.48
C GLY A 54 5.58 11.98 -12.40
N ALA A 55 6.88 12.28 -12.38
CA ALA A 55 7.44 13.64 -12.46
C ALA A 55 7.51 14.20 -13.90
N GLY A 56 6.53 13.86 -14.75
CA GLY A 56 6.38 14.38 -16.11
C GLY A 56 5.54 15.66 -16.14
N THR A 57 5.08 16.08 -17.32
CA THR A 57 4.39 17.37 -17.47
C THR A 57 3.02 17.31 -18.14
N ARG A 58 2.50 16.13 -18.52
CA ARG A 58 1.16 15.96 -19.13
C ARG A 58 0.83 16.99 -20.23
N SER A 59 1.81 17.30 -21.07
CA SER A 59 1.70 18.27 -22.18
C SER A 59 1.44 19.72 -21.77
N MET A 60 1.74 20.11 -20.52
CA MET A 60 1.74 21.49 -20.05
C MET A 60 3.13 21.89 -19.50
N PRO A 61 3.39 23.18 -19.21
CA PRO A 61 4.61 23.59 -18.50
C PRO A 61 4.72 22.91 -17.13
N ARG A 62 5.94 22.54 -16.71
CA ARG A 62 6.17 21.79 -15.45
C ARG A 62 5.69 22.58 -14.22
N GLU A 63 5.80 23.90 -14.25
CA GLU A 63 5.35 24.79 -13.17
C GLU A 63 3.83 24.80 -13.04
N GLN A 64 3.11 24.77 -14.17
CA GLN A 64 1.65 24.67 -14.17
C GLN A 64 1.20 23.30 -13.64
N TYR A 65 1.86 22.22 -14.08
CA TYR A 65 1.53 20.87 -13.60
C TYR A 65 1.80 20.72 -12.09
N LYS A 66 2.96 21.18 -11.61
CA LYS A 66 3.30 21.16 -10.18
C LYS A 66 2.28 21.96 -9.35
N ALA A 67 1.87 23.14 -9.82
CA ALA A 67 0.86 23.94 -9.14
C ALA A 67 -0.50 23.22 -9.05
N LEU A 68 -0.91 22.46 -10.08
CA LEU A 68 -2.12 21.65 -10.02
C LEU A 68 -2.01 20.50 -9.02
N LEU A 69 -0.87 19.80 -8.99
CA LEU A 69 -0.61 18.75 -8.01
C LEU A 69 -0.67 19.29 -6.58
N ASP A 70 -0.01 20.43 -6.32
CA ASP A 70 0.02 21.09 -5.00
C ASP A 70 -1.37 21.58 -4.59
N LYS A 71 -2.11 22.20 -5.51
CA LYS A 71 -3.49 22.68 -5.28
C LYS A 71 -4.39 21.55 -4.80
N HIS A 72 -4.22 20.36 -5.36
CA HIS A 72 -5.06 19.20 -5.04
C HIS A 72 -4.49 18.31 -3.93
N GLY A 73 -3.24 18.52 -3.52
CA GLY A 73 -2.60 17.83 -2.38
C GLY A 73 -1.96 16.50 -2.75
N PHE A 74 -1.41 16.39 -3.96
CA PHE A 74 -0.68 15.21 -4.43
C PHE A 74 0.81 15.31 -4.11
N ASP A 75 1.37 14.21 -3.61
CA ASP A 75 2.79 14.07 -3.33
C ASP A 75 3.45 13.24 -4.44
N VAL A 76 4.38 13.84 -5.19
CA VAL A 76 5.19 13.10 -6.16
C VAL A 76 6.30 12.37 -5.41
N VAL A 77 6.29 11.04 -5.47
CA VAL A 77 7.24 10.19 -4.74
C VAL A 77 8.36 9.73 -5.66
N ALA A 78 8.05 9.37 -6.89
CA ALA A 78 8.99 8.79 -7.84
C ALA A 78 8.82 9.42 -9.23
N GLY A 79 9.89 9.40 -10.04
CA GLY A 79 9.85 9.88 -11.41
C GLY A 79 10.82 9.15 -12.33
N GLY A 80 10.44 9.09 -13.60
CA GLY A 80 11.14 8.34 -14.63
C GLY A 80 12.42 9.00 -15.19
N THR A 81 13.35 8.16 -15.61
CA THR A 81 14.52 8.52 -16.42
C THR A 81 14.82 7.43 -17.45
N GLY A 82 15.48 7.80 -18.55
CA GLY A 82 15.87 6.87 -19.60
C GLY A 82 17.32 6.41 -19.44
N PHE A 83 17.61 5.18 -19.86
CA PHE A 83 18.96 4.60 -19.84
C PHE A 83 20.01 5.48 -20.52
N GLU A 84 19.67 6.07 -21.67
CA GLU A 84 20.58 6.98 -22.39
C GLU A 84 20.98 8.21 -21.56
N MET A 85 20.05 8.75 -20.77
CA MET A 85 20.34 9.87 -19.88
C MET A 85 21.31 9.46 -18.76
N LEU A 86 21.22 8.23 -18.26
CA LEU A 86 22.06 7.72 -17.17
C LEU A 86 23.53 7.58 -17.57
N GLN A 87 23.82 7.44 -18.85
CA GLN A 87 25.19 7.33 -19.36
C GLN A 87 25.96 8.67 -19.30
N HIS A 88 25.27 9.80 -19.13
CA HIS A 88 25.86 11.14 -19.16
C HIS A 88 25.61 11.92 -17.87
N ARG A 89 26.68 12.37 -17.22
CA ARG A 89 26.63 13.11 -15.93
C ARG A 89 25.73 14.34 -15.99
N ASP A 90 25.80 15.13 -17.04
CA ASP A 90 25.01 16.36 -17.17
C ASP A 90 23.52 16.05 -17.41
N SER A 91 23.21 14.94 -18.06
CA SER A 91 21.84 14.44 -18.22
C SER A 91 21.27 13.96 -16.88
N VAL A 92 22.05 13.22 -16.08
CA VAL A 92 21.66 12.83 -14.72
C VAL A 92 21.41 14.07 -13.84
N ALA A 93 22.24 15.10 -13.94
CA ALA A 93 22.04 16.35 -13.19
C ALA A 93 20.70 17.03 -13.52
N LYS A 94 20.28 17.04 -14.80
CA LYS A 94 18.95 17.56 -15.21
C LYS A 94 17.80 16.74 -14.66
N VAL A 95 17.95 15.42 -14.61
CA VAL A 95 16.94 14.53 -14.01
C VAL A 95 16.82 14.82 -12.52
N ILE A 96 17.94 14.96 -11.80
CA ILE A 96 17.98 15.33 -10.39
C ILE A 96 17.28 16.68 -10.16
N GLU A 97 17.55 17.69 -10.97
CA GLU A 97 16.87 19.00 -10.88
C GLU A 97 15.35 18.85 -11.00
N ASN A 98 14.89 18.11 -12.00
CA ASN A 98 13.45 17.90 -12.22
C ASN A 98 12.81 17.13 -11.06
N LEU A 99 13.42 16.06 -10.56
CA LEU A 99 12.91 15.29 -9.44
C LEU A 99 12.83 16.15 -8.17
N LYS A 100 13.85 16.95 -7.88
CA LYS A 100 13.84 17.91 -6.76
C LYS A 100 12.76 18.96 -6.90
N PHE A 101 12.52 19.44 -8.12
CA PHE A 101 11.44 20.40 -8.39
C PHE A 101 10.05 19.81 -8.04
N PHE A 102 9.83 18.53 -8.33
CA PHE A 102 8.59 17.84 -7.97
C PHE A 102 8.56 17.31 -6.52
N GLY A 103 9.70 17.29 -5.83
CA GLY A 103 9.82 16.73 -4.47
C GLY A 103 9.98 15.20 -4.43
N ALA A 104 10.32 14.57 -5.56
CA ALA A 104 10.44 13.11 -5.67
C ALA A 104 11.67 12.58 -4.91
N GLU A 105 11.48 11.47 -4.20
CA GLU A 105 12.51 10.73 -3.45
C GLU A 105 13.24 9.70 -4.33
N TYR A 106 12.59 9.24 -5.42
CA TYR A 106 13.09 8.15 -6.25
C TYR A 106 13.21 8.53 -7.74
N ALA A 107 14.27 8.02 -8.37
CA ALA A 107 14.50 8.07 -9.80
C ALA A 107 14.43 6.66 -10.39
N THR A 108 13.51 6.39 -11.31
CA THR A 108 13.31 5.04 -11.87
C THR A 108 13.73 4.97 -13.34
N CYS A 109 14.55 3.98 -13.70
CA CYS A 109 14.80 3.58 -15.09
C CYS A 109 14.02 2.32 -15.43
N TYR A 110 13.21 2.37 -16.50
CA TYR A 110 12.28 1.30 -16.87
C TYR A 110 12.80 0.30 -17.90
N TRP A 111 13.97 0.53 -18.50
CA TRP A 111 14.41 -0.33 -19.60
C TRP A 111 15.92 -0.29 -19.81
N ILE A 112 16.55 -1.45 -20.02
CA ILE A 112 17.89 -1.55 -20.60
C ILE A 112 17.73 -1.73 -22.11
N PRO A 113 18.23 -0.80 -22.96
CA PRO A 113 18.16 -0.93 -24.41
C PRO A 113 18.82 -2.21 -24.90
N HIS A 114 18.14 -2.93 -25.78
CA HIS A 114 18.62 -4.17 -26.41
C HIS A 114 17.89 -4.42 -27.74
N ASP A 115 18.43 -5.31 -28.57
CA ASP A 115 17.89 -5.58 -29.91
C ASP A 115 16.65 -6.48 -29.86
N GLY A 116 15.46 -5.88 -30.00
CA GLY A 116 14.20 -6.61 -30.15
C GLY A 116 13.82 -7.48 -28.95
N ASN A 117 14.09 -8.78 -29.04
CA ASN A 117 13.93 -9.77 -27.95
C ASN A 117 15.28 -10.37 -27.51
N ASN A 118 16.39 -9.88 -28.04
CA ASN A 118 17.73 -10.39 -27.76
C ASN A 118 18.40 -9.54 -26.67
N PHE A 119 17.96 -9.74 -25.42
CA PHE A 119 18.67 -9.24 -24.24
C PHE A 119 19.79 -10.21 -23.86
N THR A 120 21.03 -9.74 -23.92
CA THR A 120 22.24 -10.54 -23.72
C THR A 120 22.89 -10.27 -22.35
N PHE A 121 23.83 -11.14 -21.97
CA PHE A 121 24.62 -10.92 -20.75
C PHE A 121 25.50 -9.66 -20.83
N GLU A 122 25.94 -9.25 -22.03
CA GLU A 122 26.67 -7.99 -22.20
C GLU A 122 25.78 -6.78 -21.92
N ASP A 123 24.51 -6.82 -22.35
CA ASP A 123 23.54 -5.77 -22.04
C ASP A 123 23.30 -5.66 -20.53
N MET A 124 23.20 -6.82 -19.84
CA MET A 124 23.08 -6.84 -18.37
C MET A 124 24.32 -6.23 -17.68
N LYS A 125 25.54 -6.63 -18.08
CA LYS A 125 26.77 -6.07 -17.52
C LYS A 125 26.86 -4.56 -17.74
N LYS A 126 26.53 -4.09 -18.95
CA LYS A 126 26.45 -2.66 -19.26
C LYS A 126 25.43 -1.96 -18.37
N GLY A 127 24.26 -2.57 -18.17
CA GLY A 127 23.22 -2.06 -17.28
C GLY A 127 23.73 -1.86 -15.85
N VAL A 128 24.34 -2.89 -15.27
CA VAL A 128 24.93 -2.84 -13.92
C VAL A 128 25.96 -1.71 -13.79
N GLU A 129 26.86 -1.54 -14.76
CA GLU A 129 27.87 -0.47 -14.74
C GLU A 129 27.20 0.92 -14.76
N VAL A 130 26.27 1.14 -15.70
CA VAL A 130 25.55 2.41 -15.85
C VAL A 130 24.76 2.73 -14.59
N PHE A 131 24.05 1.76 -14.03
CA PHE A 131 23.25 1.93 -12.82
C PHE A 131 24.09 2.25 -11.60
N ASN A 132 25.21 1.56 -11.36
CA ASN A 132 26.10 1.88 -10.24
C ASN A 132 26.66 3.31 -10.36
N LYS A 133 27.06 3.72 -11.57
CA LYS A 133 27.63 5.04 -11.81
C LYS A 133 26.59 6.16 -11.67
N ALA A 134 25.39 5.98 -12.21
CA ALA A 134 24.33 6.97 -12.11
C ALA A 134 23.67 6.98 -10.73
N GLY A 135 23.43 5.81 -10.14
CA GLY A 135 22.86 5.65 -8.80
C GLY A 135 23.70 6.35 -7.73
N LYS A 136 25.04 6.32 -7.85
CA LYS A 136 25.91 7.09 -6.96
C LYS A 136 25.66 8.60 -7.05
N GLN A 137 25.45 9.13 -8.26
CA GLN A 137 25.15 10.57 -8.45
C GLN A 137 23.79 10.95 -7.87
N PHE A 138 22.77 10.09 -8.01
CA PHE A 138 21.48 10.29 -7.36
C PHE A 138 21.61 10.27 -5.83
N ALA A 139 22.34 9.28 -5.28
CA ALA A 139 22.56 9.14 -3.85
C ALA A 139 23.28 10.37 -3.25
N GLU A 140 24.31 10.88 -3.92
CA GLU A 140 25.00 12.14 -3.55
C GLU A 140 24.06 13.35 -3.54
N ALA A 141 23.00 13.32 -4.35
CA ALA A 141 21.97 14.36 -4.40
C ALA A 141 20.79 14.13 -3.44
N GLY A 142 20.79 13.03 -2.68
CA GLY A 142 19.71 12.64 -1.76
C GLY A 142 18.51 11.96 -2.42
N ILE A 143 18.67 11.40 -3.62
CA ILE A 143 17.63 10.68 -4.36
C ILE A 143 18.03 9.20 -4.46
N SER A 144 17.07 8.31 -4.26
CA SER A 144 17.29 6.85 -4.41
C SER A 144 17.06 6.43 -5.86
N PHE A 145 18.03 5.78 -6.49
CA PHE A 145 17.88 5.26 -7.85
C PHE A 145 17.33 3.84 -7.86
N LEU A 146 16.38 3.61 -8.77
CA LEU A 146 15.66 2.37 -8.96
C LEU A 146 15.73 1.89 -10.41
N TYR A 147 15.84 0.58 -10.58
CA TYR A 147 15.58 -0.08 -11.86
C TYR A 147 14.24 -0.82 -11.79
N HIS A 148 13.42 -0.71 -12.84
CA HIS A 148 12.15 -1.42 -12.99
C HIS A 148 12.31 -2.53 -14.04
N ALA A 149 12.32 -3.77 -13.56
CA ALA A 149 12.59 -4.95 -14.38
C ALA A 149 11.31 -5.51 -15.02
N HIS A 150 11.43 -5.98 -16.26
CA HIS A 150 10.29 -6.42 -17.08
C HIS A 150 10.24 -7.95 -17.31
N GLY A 151 11.15 -8.70 -16.70
CA GLY A 151 11.17 -10.15 -16.70
C GLY A 151 12.21 -10.77 -17.64
N TYR A 152 12.67 -10.05 -18.67
CA TYR A 152 13.75 -10.54 -19.53
C TYR A 152 15.10 -10.68 -18.80
N GLU A 153 15.24 -10.02 -17.65
CA GLU A 153 16.38 -10.13 -16.76
C GLU A 153 16.46 -11.53 -16.13
N PHE A 154 15.39 -12.32 -16.09
CA PHE A 154 15.42 -13.68 -15.53
C PHE A 154 15.97 -14.74 -16.50
N ARG A 155 16.48 -14.34 -17.66
CA ARG A 155 17.13 -15.26 -18.58
C ARG A 155 18.37 -15.91 -17.96
N PRO A 156 18.65 -17.18 -18.32
CA PRO A 156 19.90 -17.82 -17.92
C PRO A 156 21.09 -17.18 -18.65
N TYR A 157 22.27 -17.34 -18.07
CA TYR A 157 23.56 -16.98 -18.66
C TYR A 157 24.59 -18.06 -18.27
N ASP A 158 25.82 -17.95 -18.77
CA ASP A 158 26.92 -18.85 -18.38
C ASP A 158 27.48 -18.49 -16.99
N GLY A 159 26.68 -18.73 -15.95
CA GLY A 159 27.00 -18.43 -14.56
C GLY A 159 25.91 -18.92 -13.60
N PRO A 160 26.07 -18.65 -12.29
CA PRO A 160 25.07 -19.06 -11.30
C PRO A 160 23.79 -18.24 -11.44
N GLY A 161 22.64 -18.93 -11.42
CA GLY A 161 21.32 -18.31 -11.42
C GLY A 161 20.93 -17.64 -12.75
N THR A 162 20.20 -16.54 -12.64
CA THR A 162 19.71 -15.73 -13.76
C THR A 162 20.50 -14.42 -13.89
N MET A 163 20.35 -13.71 -15.01
CA MET A 163 20.93 -12.37 -15.15
C MET A 163 20.39 -11.39 -14.09
N TYR A 164 19.18 -11.59 -13.59
CA TYR A 164 18.60 -10.82 -12.49
C TYR A 164 19.38 -11.08 -11.19
N ASP A 165 19.69 -12.34 -10.87
CA ASP A 165 20.53 -12.67 -9.70
C ASP A 165 21.92 -12.02 -9.84
N TYR A 166 22.52 -12.07 -11.02
CA TYR A 166 23.77 -11.37 -11.32
C TYR A 166 23.66 -9.86 -11.05
N MET A 167 22.60 -9.20 -11.51
CA MET A 167 22.37 -7.77 -11.26
C MET A 167 22.26 -7.47 -9.76
N MET A 168 21.51 -8.28 -9.02
CA MET A 168 21.31 -8.08 -7.57
C MET A 168 22.63 -8.20 -6.80
N GLU A 169 23.54 -9.09 -7.23
CA GLU A 169 24.87 -9.29 -6.64
C GLU A 169 25.88 -8.20 -7.03
N ASN A 170 25.78 -7.66 -8.25
CA ASN A 170 26.79 -6.75 -8.81
C ASN A 170 26.40 -5.27 -8.78
N THR A 171 25.25 -4.95 -8.21
CA THR A 171 24.82 -3.57 -7.92
C THR A 171 25.02 -3.23 -6.46
N ASP A 172 25.52 -2.02 -6.18
CA ASP A 172 25.70 -1.54 -4.80
C ASP A 172 24.33 -1.13 -4.22
N PRO A 173 23.83 -1.79 -3.15
CA PRO A 173 22.51 -1.51 -2.59
C PRO A 173 22.37 -0.09 -2.02
N ARG A 174 23.47 0.64 -1.81
CA ARG A 174 23.45 2.05 -1.42
C ARG A 174 23.08 2.98 -2.58
N TYR A 175 23.29 2.53 -3.81
CA TYR A 175 23.15 3.34 -5.02
C TYR A 175 22.05 2.83 -5.94
N VAL A 176 21.78 1.54 -5.94
CA VAL A 176 20.86 0.91 -6.88
C VAL A 176 19.95 -0.06 -6.14
N ASN A 177 18.67 0.25 -6.18
CA ASN A 177 17.60 -0.62 -5.71
C ASN A 177 16.62 -0.90 -6.85
N ILE A 178 15.56 -1.65 -6.58
CA ILE A 178 14.62 -2.12 -7.60
C ILE A 178 13.23 -1.60 -7.28
N GLU A 179 12.58 -1.03 -8.28
CA GLU A 179 11.12 -0.92 -8.29
C GLU A 179 10.57 -2.26 -8.76
N MET A 180 9.93 -3.00 -7.87
CA MET A 180 9.37 -4.30 -8.24
C MET A 180 7.98 -4.10 -8.85
N ASP A 181 7.85 -4.30 -10.16
CA ASP A 181 6.55 -4.61 -10.73
C ASP A 181 6.23 -6.10 -10.55
N VAL A 182 5.18 -6.35 -9.78
CA VAL A 182 4.82 -7.72 -9.35
C VAL A 182 4.25 -8.55 -10.49
N PHE A 183 3.61 -7.93 -11.49
CA PHE A 183 3.19 -8.59 -12.73
C PHE A 183 4.42 -8.99 -13.53
N TRP A 184 5.38 -8.08 -13.71
CA TRP A 184 6.57 -8.37 -14.51
C TRP A 184 7.53 -9.35 -13.85
N MET A 185 7.53 -9.44 -12.52
CA MET A 185 8.21 -10.54 -11.82
C MET A 185 7.46 -11.87 -12.00
N ARG A 186 6.12 -11.86 -12.00
CA ARG A 186 5.32 -13.06 -12.27
C ARG A 186 5.44 -13.54 -13.72
N ASN A 187 5.57 -12.62 -14.67
CA ASN A 187 5.60 -12.88 -16.11
C ASN A 187 6.61 -13.95 -16.55
N PRO A 188 7.86 -13.97 -16.06
CA PRO A 188 8.83 -15.03 -16.34
C PRO A 188 8.71 -16.28 -15.44
N GLY A 189 7.57 -16.49 -14.77
CA GLY A 189 7.36 -17.66 -13.92
C GLY A 189 7.83 -17.51 -12.46
N GLN A 190 8.27 -16.33 -12.03
CA GLN A 190 8.75 -16.14 -10.66
C GLN A 190 7.62 -15.87 -9.67
N ASP A 191 7.90 -16.08 -8.38
CA ASP A 191 7.05 -15.68 -7.27
C ASP A 191 7.53 -14.32 -6.71
N PRO A 192 6.79 -13.21 -6.92
CA PRO A 192 7.22 -11.89 -6.45
C PRO A 192 7.30 -11.81 -4.91
N ALA A 193 6.46 -12.54 -4.18
CA ALA A 193 6.52 -12.58 -2.71
C ALA A 193 7.76 -13.33 -2.22
N ALA A 194 8.20 -14.36 -2.94
CA ALA A 194 9.47 -15.04 -2.66
C ALA A 194 10.67 -14.13 -2.97
N LEU A 195 10.64 -13.40 -4.09
CA LEU A 195 11.69 -12.45 -4.47
C LEU A 195 11.85 -11.30 -3.45
N LEU A 196 10.73 -10.73 -2.98
CA LEU A 196 10.73 -9.72 -1.92
C LEU A 196 11.52 -10.20 -0.68
N ARG A 197 11.32 -11.46 -0.28
CA ARG A 197 12.02 -12.07 0.87
C ARG A 197 13.47 -12.41 0.55
N LYS A 198 13.75 -12.95 -0.64
CA LYS A 198 15.10 -13.31 -1.08
C LYS A 198 16.03 -12.09 -1.08
N TYR A 199 15.54 -10.94 -1.54
CA TYR A 199 16.29 -9.70 -1.62
C TYR A 199 15.71 -8.60 -0.71
N ALA A 200 15.41 -8.96 0.55
CA ALA A 200 14.85 -8.03 1.53
C ALA A 200 15.69 -6.74 1.64
N GLY A 201 15.01 -5.58 1.65
CA GLY A 201 15.64 -4.26 1.68
C GLY A 201 16.07 -3.70 0.31
N ARG A 202 15.95 -4.45 -0.79
CA ARG A 202 16.27 -3.97 -2.15
C ARG A 202 15.07 -3.41 -2.92
N TYR A 203 13.88 -3.45 -2.34
CA TYR A 203 12.62 -3.03 -2.97
C TYR A 203 11.94 -1.93 -2.15
N PRO A 204 12.34 -0.66 -2.27
CA PRO A 204 11.71 0.41 -1.51
C PRO A 204 10.28 0.70 -1.99
N ILE A 205 9.97 0.44 -3.27
CA ILE A 205 8.66 0.64 -3.88
C ILE A 205 8.29 -0.53 -4.79
N THR A 206 7.00 -0.76 -5.00
CA THR A 206 6.50 -1.72 -5.99
C THR A 206 5.44 -1.11 -6.89
N HIS A 207 5.37 -1.58 -8.14
CA HIS A 207 4.13 -1.50 -8.90
C HIS A 207 3.24 -2.69 -8.57
N LEU A 208 1.98 -2.41 -8.24
CA LEU A 208 0.92 -3.39 -8.03
C LEU A 208 0.09 -3.51 -9.29
N LYS A 209 0.19 -4.68 -9.91
CA LYS A 209 -0.45 -5.02 -11.17
C LYS A 209 -0.72 -6.52 -11.16
N ASP A 210 -1.97 -6.91 -11.40
CA ASP A 210 -2.36 -8.32 -11.37
C ASP A 210 -2.61 -8.83 -12.78
N ARG A 211 -2.33 -10.11 -12.98
CA ARG A 211 -2.27 -10.74 -14.29
C ARG A 211 -3.37 -11.75 -14.47
N LEU A 212 -4.10 -11.66 -15.57
CA LEU A 212 -5.19 -12.58 -15.90
C LEU A 212 -4.72 -14.04 -15.78
N ILE A 213 -5.49 -14.85 -15.04
CA ILE A 213 -5.23 -16.28 -14.87
C ILE A 213 -5.12 -16.96 -16.24
N GLY A 214 -4.08 -17.78 -16.41
CA GLY A 214 -3.80 -18.48 -17.67
C GLY A 214 -3.07 -17.63 -18.72
N THR A 215 -2.61 -16.42 -18.36
CA THR A 215 -1.64 -15.69 -19.20
C THR A 215 -0.34 -16.49 -19.29
N GLU A 216 0.16 -16.64 -20.52
CA GLU A 216 1.40 -17.40 -20.78
C GLU A 216 2.62 -16.67 -20.22
N ASP A 217 3.47 -17.43 -19.52
CA ASP A 217 4.74 -16.95 -19.00
C ASP A 217 5.74 -16.72 -20.14
N ASN A 218 6.51 -15.64 -20.08
CA ASN A 218 7.56 -15.37 -21.05
C ASN A 218 8.72 -14.54 -20.46
N LEU A 219 9.83 -14.52 -21.20
CA LEU A 219 11.08 -13.84 -20.83
C LEU A 219 11.42 -12.68 -21.79
N ASN A 220 10.42 -12.05 -22.42
CA ASN A 220 10.64 -11.06 -23.49
C ASN A 220 10.31 -9.61 -23.10
N GLY A 221 9.86 -9.36 -21.87
CA GLY A 221 9.49 -8.02 -21.41
C GLY A 221 8.23 -7.45 -22.04
N ARG A 222 7.38 -8.30 -22.63
CA ARG A 222 6.16 -7.89 -23.31
C ARG A 222 5.00 -8.80 -22.92
N GLN A 223 3.84 -8.18 -22.81
CA GLN A 223 2.57 -8.85 -22.58
C GLN A 223 1.44 -7.97 -23.11
N ASP A 224 0.32 -8.58 -23.47
CA ASP A 224 -0.88 -7.80 -23.81
C ASP A 224 -1.37 -7.05 -22.55
N LYS A 225 -1.44 -5.71 -22.63
CA LYS A 225 -1.88 -4.86 -21.53
C LYS A 225 -3.31 -5.18 -21.07
N GLU A 226 -4.11 -5.80 -21.92
CA GLU A 226 -5.47 -6.23 -21.57
C GLU A 226 -5.47 -7.45 -20.63
N LYS A 227 -4.30 -8.06 -20.36
CA LYS A 227 -4.10 -9.04 -19.29
C LYS A 227 -4.01 -8.43 -17.90
N ASN A 228 -3.98 -7.09 -17.78
CA ASN A 228 -4.12 -6.44 -16.48
C ASN A 228 -5.57 -6.58 -15.99
N VAL A 229 -5.72 -7.20 -14.83
CA VAL A 229 -7.01 -7.43 -14.16
C VAL A 229 -7.03 -6.76 -12.80
N VAL A 230 -8.23 -6.67 -12.21
CA VAL A 230 -8.43 -6.16 -10.85
C VAL A 230 -7.48 -6.87 -9.88
N LEU A 231 -6.79 -6.12 -9.02
CA LEU A 231 -5.91 -6.69 -8.01
C LEU A 231 -6.68 -7.73 -7.19
N GLY A 232 -6.10 -8.93 -7.06
CA GLY A 232 -6.70 -10.05 -6.34
C GLY A 232 -7.55 -10.99 -7.19
N SER A 233 -7.80 -10.68 -8.46
CA SER A 233 -8.50 -11.57 -9.39
C SER A 233 -7.59 -12.28 -10.38
N GLY A 234 -6.27 -12.06 -10.30
CA GLY A 234 -5.28 -12.66 -11.18
C GLY A 234 -4.41 -13.74 -10.52
N ASP A 235 -3.32 -14.09 -11.20
CA ASP A 235 -2.40 -15.16 -10.80
C ASP A 235 -1.11 -14.69 -10.12
N VAL A 236 -1.01 -13.39 -9.78
CA VAL A 236 0.18 -12.83 -9.09
C VAL A 236 0.14 -13.09 -7.59
N ASN A 237 -1.03 -13.33 -7.00
CA ASN A 237 -1.25 -13.44 -5.55
C ASN A 237 -0.87 -12.16 -4.80
N ILE A 238 -1.56 -11.07 -5.11
CA ILE A 238 -1.34 -9.74 -4.51
C ILE A 238 -1.38 -9.76 -2.98
N ALA A 239 -2.23 -10.59 -2.36
CA ALA A 239 -2.28 -10.72 -0.91
C ALA A 239 -0.96 -11.21 -0.31
N ALA A 240 -0.33 -12.23 -0.92
CA ALA A 240 0.97 -12.73 -0.48
C ALA A 240 2.08 -11.70 -0.71
N VAL A 241 2.02 -10.97 -1.83
CA VAL A 241 2.94 -9.87 -2.15
C VAL A 241 2.85 -8.76 -1.10
N MET A 242 1.66 -8.25 -0.81
CA MET A 242 1.46 -7.19 0.20
C MET A 242 1.94 -7.63 1.58
N LYS A 243 1.75 -8.90 1.95
CA LYS A 243 2.29 -9.46 3.19
C LYS A 243 3.82 -9.48 3.19
N ALA A 244 4.44 -10.00 2.14
CA ALA A 244 5.89 -10.04 2.00
C ALA A 244 6.51 -8.64 2.00
N ALA A 245 5.86 -7.69 1.31
CA ALA A 245 6.29 -6.31 1.24
C ALA A 245 6.35 -5.63 2.62
N ARG A 246 5.39 -5.93 3.52
CA ARG A 246 5.45 -5.46 4.91
C ARG A 246 6.60 -6.09 5.68
N GLU A 247 6.78 -7.39 5.52
CA GLU A 247 7.86 -8.14 6.18
C GLU A 247 9.24 -7.59 5.79
N THR A 248 9.39 -7.08 4.57
CA THR A 248 10.67 -6.65 4.02
C THR A 248 10.85 -5.13 3.93
N GLY A 249 9.87 -4.35 4.39
CA GLY A 249 9.97 -2.90 4.55
C GLY A 249 9.76 -2.07 3.28
N VAL A 250 8.95 -2.55 2.33
CA VAL A 250 8.52 -1.74 1.18
C VAL A 250 7.72 -0.53 1.68
N LYS A 251 8.08 0.68 1.24
CA LYS A 251 7.52 1.95 1.70
C LYS A 251 6.28 2.36 0.90
N TYR A 252 6.33 2.26 -0.42
CA TYR A 252 5.24 2.68 -1.31
C TYR A 252 4.80 1.57 -2.27
N HIS A 253 3.50 1.58 -2.59
CA HIS A 253 2.88 0.75 -3.60
C HIS A 253 2.14 1.61 -4.61
N PHE A 254 2.56 1.59 -5.88
CA PHE A 254 1.88 2.29 -6.95
C PHE A 254 1.04 1.32 -7.76
N ILE A 255 -0.27 1.55 -7.88
CA ILE A 255 -1.09 0.77 -8.80
C ILE A 255 -0.66 1.12 -10.23
N GLU A 256 -0.28 0.11 -11.02
CA GLU A 256 0.03 0.23 -12.45
C GLU A 256 -0.95 -0.63 -13.27
N ASP A 257 -2.10 -0.06 -13.60
CA ASP A 257 -3.01 -0.62 -14.59
C ASP A 257 -2.89 0.11 -15.92
N GLU A 258 -2.40 -0.60 -16.94
CA GLU A 258 -2.23 -0.06 -18.29
C GLU A 258 -3.33 -0.49 -19.27
N SER A 259 -4.31 -1.29 -18.81
CA SER A 259 -5.39 -1.75 -19.67
C SER A 259 -6.26 -0.58 -20.12
N SER A 260 -7.02 -0.81 -21.20
CA SER A 260 -8.11 0.09 -21.60
C SER A 260 -9.17 0.31 -20.51
N ARG A 261 -9.19 -0.53 -19.47
CA ARG A 261 -10.17 -0.50 -18.37
C ARG A 261 -9.65 0.19 -17.11
N ALA A 262 -8.44 0.73 -17.11
CA ALA A 262 -7.79 1.26 -15.91
C ALA A 262 -8.65 2.23 -15.10
N ALA A 263 -9.36 3.15 -15.76
CA ALA A 263 -10.26 4.10 -15.10
C ALA A 263 -11.44 3.42 -14.36
N ILE A 264 -11.94 2.30 -14.89
CA ILE A 264 -13.03 1.51 -14.30
C ILE A 264 -12.49 0.61 -13.19
N GLN A 265 -11.29 0.04 -13.37
CA GLN A 265 -10.69 -0.90 -12.42
C GLN A 265 -10.05 -0.21 -11.21
N LEU A 266 -9.62 1.05 -11.32
CA LEU A 266 -8.93 1.76 -10.23
C LEU A 266 -9.70 1.78 -8.89
N PRO A 267 -11.00 2.14 -8.83
CA PRO A 267 -11.76 2.02 -7.58
C PRO A 267 -11.80 0.60 -7.02
N MET A 268 -11.82 -0.42 -7.88
CA MET A 268 -11.84 -1.82 -7.47
C MET A 268 -10.49 -2.26 -6.89
N HIS A 269 -9.37 -1.82 -7.50
CA HIS A 269 -8.02 -2.03 -6.98
C HIS A 269 -7.88 -1.43 -5.58
N LEU A 270 -8.31 -0.19 -5.40
CA LEU A 270 -8.27 0.51 -4.10
C LEU A 270 -9.13 -0.20 -3.04
N ALA A 271 -10.33 -0.63 -3.42
CA ALA A 271 -11.21 -1.40 -2.53
C ALA A 271 -10.56 -2.73 -2.10
N TYR A 272 -9.93 -3.45 -3.02
CA TYR A 272 -9.22 -4.68 -2.71
C TYR A 272 -8.03 -4.43 -1.76
N LEU A 273 -7.19 -3.43 -2.03
CA LEU A 273 -6.06 -3.11 -1.16
C LEU A 273 -6.52 -2.68 0.25
N LYS A 274 -7.58 -1.88 0.35
CA LYS A 274 -8.22 -1.55 1.63
C LYS A 274 -8.68 -2.81 2.37
N SER A 275 -9.21 -3.81 1.66
CA SER A 275 -9.60 -5.10 2.25
C SER A 275 -8.42 -5.94 2.75
N LEU A 276 -7.18 -5.65 2.32
CA LEU A 276 -5.97 -6.34 2.77
C LEU A 276 -5.32 -5.67 3.99
N ASP A 277 -5.75 -4.47 4.37
CA ASP A 277 -5.21 -3.73 5.51
C ASP A 277 -5.50 -4.49 6.82
N TYR A 278 -4.44 -4.84 7.55
CA TYR A 278 -4.54 -5.58 8.80
C TYR A 278 -5.23 -4.79 9.90
N ASP A 279 -5.07 -3.46 9.93
CA ASP A 279 -5.76 -2.64 10.92
C ASP A 279 -7.24 -2.52 10.60
N VAL A 280 -7.62 -2.43 9.32
CA VAL A 280 -9.03 -2.52 8.92
C VAL A 280 -9.63 -3.86 9.36
N LYS A 281 -8.94 -4.98 9.12
CA LYS A 281 -9.38 -6.31 9.58
C LYS A 281 -9.43 -6.44 11.10
N ALA A 282 -8.46 -5.85 11.80
CA ALA A 282 -8.42 -5.89 13.25
C ALA A 282 -9.56 -5.07 13.86
N VAL A 283 -9.86 -3.89 13.31
CA VAL A 283 -11.02 -3.08 13.70
C VAL A 283 -12.32 -3.81 13.41
N ASP A 284 -12.48 -4.41 12.22
CA ASP A 284 -13.65 -5.24 11.88
C ASP A 284 -13.86 -6.38 12.89
N ALA A 285 -12.80 -7.14 13.18
CA ALA A 285 -12.83 -8.20 14.18
C ALA A 285 -13.15 -7.68 15.59
N THR A 286 -12.70 -6.48 15.94
CA THR A 286 -13.04 -5.81 17.21
C THR A 286 -14.52 -5.41 17.25
N VAL A 287 -15.11 -4.93 16.16
CA VAL A 287 -16.55 -4.63 16.06
C VAL A 287 -17.37 -5.90 16.29
N VAL A 288 -17.02 -7.00 15.63
CA VAL A 288 -17.68 -8.30 15.82
C VAL A 288 -17.59 -8.78 17.27
N LYS A 289 -16.40 -8.71 17.88
CA LYS A 289 -16.20 -9.08 19.30
C LYS A 289 -16.99 -8.18 20.24
N LEU A 290 -17.06 -6.89 19.95
CA LEU A 290 -17.81 -5.91 20.73
C LEU A 290 -19.30 -6.26 20.71
N HIS A 291 -19.90 -6.48 19.53
CA HIS A 291 -21.31 -6.86 19.42
C HIS A 291 -21.62 -8.17 20.12
N LYS A 292 -20.72 -9.16 20.01
CA LYS A 292 -20.84 -10.41 20.75
C LYS A 292 -20.83 -10.17 22.26
N ALA A 293 -19.88 -9.40 22.78
CA ALA A 293 -19.79 -9.08 24.20
C ALA A 293 -21.01 -8.29 24.72
N MET A 294 -21.61 -7.44 23.88
CA MET A 294 -22.85 -6.73 24.18
C MET A 294 -24.06 -7.68 24.28
N VAL A 295 -24.14 -8.69 23.41
CA VAL A 295 -25.24 -9.67 23.41
C VAL A 295 -25.10 -10.67 24.57
N GLU A 296 -23.86 -11.08 24.89
CA GLU A 296 -23.59 -12.07 25.94
C GLU A 296 -23.46 -11.46 27.34
N ALA A 297 -23.61 -10.13 27.49
CA ALA A 297 -23.37 -9.39 28.72
C ALA A 297 -21.98 -9.70 29.36
N ASP A 298 -20.95 -9.84 28.51
CA ASP A 298 -19.59 -10.21 28.94
C ASP A 298 -18.82 -8.97 29.43
N SER A 299 -18.97 -8.68 30.73
CA SER A 299 -18.31 -7.53 31.38
C SER A 299 -16.79 -7.48 31.13
N LEU A 300 -16.09 -8.62 31.15
CA LEU A 300 -14.64 -8.64 31.00
C LEU A 300 -14.23 -8.22 29.59
N ASN A 301 -14.88 -8.78 28.57
CA ASN A 301 -14.60 -8.40 27.19
C ASN A 301 -15.06 -6.98 26.89
N LEU A 302 -16.19 -6.52 27.45
CA LEU A 302 -16.64 -5.14 27.31
C LEU A 302 -15.57 -4.17 27.84
N TYR A 303 -15.00 -4.39 29.02
CA TYR A 303 -13.90 -3.56 29.55
C TYR A 303 -12.62 -3.63 28.72
N ASN A 304 -12.29 -4.81 28.17
CA ASN A 304 -11.08 -4.98 27.34
C ASN A 304 -11.20 -4.32 25.96
N LEU A 305 -12.41 -4.29 25.40
CA LEU A 305 -12.71 -3.77 24.06
C LEU A 305 -13.06 -2.28 24.05
N THR A 306 -13.23 -1.65 25.21
CA THR A 306 -13.56 -0.22 25.35
C THR A 306 -12.43 0.53 26.03
N SER A 307 -12.21 1.79 25.63
CA SER A 307 -11.24 2.67 26.25
C SER A 307 -11.74 3.15 27.61
N LYS A 308 -10.81 3.47 28.51
CA LYS A 308 -11.15 4.16 29.77
C LYS A 308 -11.71 5.57 29.53
N GLU A 309 -11.44 6.14 28.35
CA GLU A 309 -11.98 7.43 27.90
C GLU A 309 -13.26 7.28 27.06
N LEU A 310 -13.93 6.11 27.10
CA LEU A 310 -15.14 5.88 26.32
C LEU A 310 -16.18 6.97 26.60
N THR A 311 -16.75 7.53 25.52
CA THR A 311 -17.98 8.32 25.55
C THR A 311 -19.02 7.74 24.60
N TYR A 312 -20.19 7.35 25.14
CA TYR A 312 -21.30 6.82 24.35
C TYR A 312 -22.51 7.75 24.38
N GLY A 313 -22.85 8.32 23.23
CA GLY A 313 -24.09 9.07 23.01
C GLY A 313 -25.23 8.18 22.51
N HIS A 314 -26.29 8.09 23.31
CA HIS A 314 -27.53 7.41 22.95
C HIS A 314 -28.39 8.25 22.00
N SER A 315 -29.30 7.59 21.27
CA SER A 315 -30.31 8.27 20.45
C SER A 315 -31.29 9.14 21.25
N SER A 316 -31.39 8.94 22.57
CA SER A 316 -32.18 9.76 23.50
C SER A 316 -31.45 11.06 23.92
N GLY A 317 -30.17 11.21 23.59
CA GLY A 317 -29.32 12.29 24.08
C GLY A 317 -28.62 12.00 25.41
N ALA A 318 -28.85 10.83 26.03
CA ALA A 318 -28.06 10.40 27.19
C ALA A 318 -26.60 10.12 26.80
N ILE A 319 -25.68 10.42 27.70
CA ILE A 319 -24.24 10.18 27.53
C ILE A 319 -23.75 9.29 28.66
N GLU A 320 -23.02 8.23 28.31
CA GLU A 320 -22.42 7.29 29.25
C GLU A 320 -20.89 7.27 29.09
N ASP A 321 -20.19 7.11 30.21
CA ASP A 321 -18.79 6.73 30.23
C ASP A 321 -18.63 5.19 30.12
N GLN A 322 -17.39 4.70 30.20
CA GLN A 322 -17.12 3.26 30.13
C GLN A 322 -17.88 2.45 31.18
N ASP A 323 -17.80 2.85 32.45
CA ASP A 323 -18.32 2.06 33.55
C ASP A 323 -19.86 2.05 33.51
N ALA A 324 -20.50 3.18 33.18
CA ALA A 324 -21.94 3.28 32.97
C ALA A 324 -22.42 2.43 31.78
N TYR A 325 -21.70 2.49 30.65
CA TYR A 325 -22.00 1.70 29.46
C TYR A 325 -21.95 0.19 29.75
N VAL A 326 -20.88 -0.28 30.42
CA VAL A 326 -20.76 -1.70 30.79
C VAL A 326 -21.84 -2.09 31.79
N TYR A 327 -22.08 -1.27 32.82
CA TYR A 327 -23.11 -1.53 33.82
C TYR A 327 -24.51 -1.69 33.20
N ALA A 328 -24.87 -0.82 32.25
CA ALA A 328 -26.16 -0.88 31.57
C ALA A 328 -26.40 -2.22 30.85
N LEU A 329 -25.36 -2.78 30.22
CA LEU A 329 -25.41 -4.05 29.47
C LEU A 329 -25.36 -5.31 30.32
N VAL A 330 -24.89 -5.23 31.58
CA VAL A 330 -24.74 -6.43 32.43
C VAL A 330 -25.73 -6.48 33.59
N SER A 331 -26.39 -5.36 33.88
CA SER A 331 -27.41 -5.27 34.93
C SER A 331 -28.79 -5.80 34.50
N GLY A 332 -28.98 -6.10 33.21
CA GLY A 332 -30.27 -6.53 32.66
C GLY A 332 -31.30 -5.39 32.51
N GLY A 333 -30.86 -4.13 32.65
CA GLY A 333 -31.71 -2.95 32.49
C GLY A 333 -32.09 -2.64 31.04
N SER A 334 -31.25 -3.04 30.08
CA SER A 334 -31.50 -3.00 28.64
C SER A 334 -30.47 -3.85 27.91
N ASP A 335 -30.89 -4.98 27.34
CA ASP A 335 -29.97 -5.93 26.68
C ASP A 335 -30.22 -6.05 25.18
N PHE A 336 -29.23 -6.57 24.46
CA PHE A 336 -29.36 -6.98 23.08
C PHE A 336 -29.53 -8.50 23.02
N ALA A 337 -30.66 -8.99 22.51
CA ALA A 337 -30.81 -10.42 22.22
C ALA A 337 -30.08 -10.82 20.93
N LYS A 338 -29.98 -9.88 19.99
CA LYS A 338 -29.36 -10.08 18.68
C LYS A 338 -28.85 -8.74 18.15
N ILE A 339 -27.71 -8.77 17.46
CA ILE A 339 -27.18 -7.65 16.69
C ILE A 339 -26.76 -8.18 15.31
N GLU A 340 -27.22 -7.51 14.27
CA GLU A 340 -26.72 -7.63 12.90
C GLU A 340 -26.19 -6.25 12.46
N PHE A 341 -25.07 -6.26 11.73
CA PHE A 341 -24.41 -5.04 11.30
C PHE A 341 -24.13 -5.09 9.81
N ALA A 342 -24.70 -4.14 9.07
CA ALA A 342 -24.65 -4.06 7.62
C ALA A 342 -24.12 -2.69 7.17
N ASP A 343 -23.84 -2.55 5.87
CA ASP A 343 -23.35 -1.32 5.23
C ASP A 343 -22.14 -0.71 5.96
N GLN A 344 -21.26 -1.60 6.43
CA GLN A 344 -20.11 -1.20 7.22
C GLN A 344 -19.03 -0.54 6.35
N ASP A 345 -18.63 0.67 6.74
CA ASP A 345 -17.44 1.35 6.24
C ASP A 345 -16.45 1.60 7.38
N ILE A 346 -15.23 1.10 7.21
CA ILE A 346 -14.14 1.25 8.17
C ILE A 346 -13.10 2.19 7.57
N THR A 347 -12.67 3.18 8.35
CA THR A 347 -11.51 4.01 8.02
C THR A 347 -10.50 3.96 9.16
N VAL A 348 -9.22 3.79 8.83
CA VAL A 348 -8.10 3.80 9.77
C VAL A 348 -7.17 4.96 9.41
N LYS A 349 -6.73 5.72 10.41
CA LYS A 349 -5.74 6.79 10.27
C LYS A 349 -4.80 6.78 11.47
N GLY A 350 -3.61 6.20 11.30
CA GLY A 350 -2.65 6.03 12.37
C GLY A 350 -3.23 5.19 13.51
N ASN A 351 -3.26 5.76 14.72
CA ASN A 351 -3.80 5.07 15.92
C ASN A 351 -5.29 5.35 16.18
N VAL A 352 -6.01 5.91 15.20
CA VAL A 352 -7.46 6.16 15.31
C VAL A 352 -8.16 5.49 14.14
N ALA A 353 -9.32 4.92 14.40
CA ALA A 353 -10.20 4.40 13.36
C ALA A 353 -11.64 4.83 13.63
N TRP A 354 -12.47 4.88 12.60
CA TRP A 354 -13.90 5.03 12.75
C TRP A 354 -14.66 4.10 11.83
N VAL A 355 -15.79 3.63 12.33
CA VAL A 355 -16.66 2.67 11.65
C VAL A 355 -18.05 3.27 11.57
N ARG A 356 -18.60 3.33 10.36
CA ARG A 356 -20.01 3.62 10.13
C ARG A 356 -20.71 2.37 9.65
N GLY A 357 -21.99 2.22 9.99
CA GLY A 357 -22.82 1.13 9.50
C GLY A 357 -24.23 1.20 10.06
N VAL A 358 -25.05 0.25 9.63
CA VAL A 358 -26.44 0.09 10.06
C VAL A 358 -26.53 -1.10 11.00
N MET A 359 -26.88 -0.83 12.25
CA MET A 359 -27.20 -1.84 13.25
C MET A 359 -28.68 -2.16 13.20
N GLN A 360 -29.00 -3.43 13.02
CA GLN A 360 -30.32 -4.00 13.26
C GLN A 360 -30.22 -4.86 14.51
N ALA A 361 -31.00 -4.57 15.53
CA ALA A 361 -30.86 -5.23 16.80
C ALA A 361 -32.21 -5.51 17.47
N ASP A 362 -32.25 -6.55 18.27
CA ASP A 362 -33.40 -6.91 19.11
C ASP A 362 -33.13 -6.45 20.53
N LEU A 363 -33.79 -5.37 20.96
CA LEU A 363 -33.67 -4.83 22.31
C LEU A 363 -34.59 -5.58 23.27
N VAL A 364 -34.03 -6.03 24.39
CA VAL A 364 -34.75 -6.63 25.51
C VAL A 364 -34.90 -5.59 26.60
N ASN A 365 -36.14 -5.25 26.94
CA ASN A 365 -36.45 -4.39 28.07
C ASN A 365 -37.56 -5.04 28.91
N ALA A 366 -37.27 -5.28 30.19
CA ALA A 366 -38.18 -5.96 31.12
C ALA A 366 -38.76 -7.29 30.57
N GLY A 367 -37.95 -8.05 29.83
CA GLY A 367 -38.34 -9.34 29.23
C GLY A 367 -39.14 -9.23 27.93
N VAL A 368 -39.40 -8.02 27.42
CA VAL A 368 -40.03 -7.79 26.12
C VAL A 368 -38.96 -7.47 25.07
N THR A 369 -38.98 -8.22 23.97
CA THR A 369 -38.08 -8.01 22.83
C THR A 369 -38.73 -7.10 21.79
N SER A 370 -38.01 -6.09 21.31
CA SER A 370 -38.47 -5.19 20.26
C SER A 370 -37.33 -4.87 19.26
N PRO A 371 -37.60 -4.89 17.95
CA PRO A 371 -36.58 -4.59 16.95
C PRO A 371 -36.26 -3.09 16.91
N ILE A 372 -35.00 -2.76 16.66
CA ILE A 372 -34.53 -1.40 16.41
C ILE A 372 -33.54 -1.39 15.26
N THR A 373 -33.60 -0.32 14.46
CA THR A 373 -32.58 -0.01 13.45
C THR A 373 -31.90 1.29 13.82
N LEU A 374 -30.57 1.30 13.83
CA LEU A 374 -29.75 2.44 14.22
C LEU A 374 -28.62 2.63 13.20
N LYS A 375 -28.38 3.89 12.80
CA LYS A 375 -27.13 4.28 12.16
C LYS A 375 -26.08 4.49 13.24
N MET A 376 -24.96 3.79 13.11
CA MET A 376 -23.90 3.77 14.12
C MET A 376 -22.67 4.53 13.63
N LEU A 377 -22.03 5.24 14.56
CA LEU A 377 -20.64 5.66 14.47
C LEU A 377 -19.90 5.04 15.66
N TYR A 378 -18.86 4.28 15.37
CA TYR A 378 -17.85 3.88 16.34
C TYR A 378 -16.56 4.63 16.03
N VAL A 379 -15.89 5.12 17.06
CA VAL A 379 -14.51 5.61 16.99
C VAL A 379 -13.68 4.69 17.85
N PHE A 380 -12.62 4.14 17.28
CA PHE A 380 -11.65 3.29 17.96
C PHE A 380 -10.32 4.01 18.08
N THR A 381 -9.60 3.72 19.16
CA THR A 381 -8.20 4.12 19.36
C THR A 381 -7.33 2.89 19.55
N LYS A 382 -6.09 2.93 19.09
CA LYS A 382 -5.11 1.86 19.23
C LYS A 382 -4.29 2.08 20.50
N GLU A 383 -4.62 1.33 21.55
CA GLU A 383 -3.94 1.35 22.84
C GLU A 383 -3.07 0.09 22.99
N SER A 384 -1.75 0.27 23.15
CA SER A 384 -0.81 -0.86 23.32
C SER A 384 -0.95 -1.96 22.26
N GLY A 385 -1.26 -1.57 21.02
CA GLY A 385 -1.45 -2.48 19.89
C GLY A 385 -2.87 -3.05 19.73
N TYR A 386 -3.80 -2.76 20.65
CA TYR A 386 -5.18 -3.23 20.60
C TYR A 386 -6.14 -2.09 20.26
N TRP A 387 -7.07 -2.36 19.35
CA TRP A 387 -8.14 -1.42 19.02
C TRP A 387 -9.22 -1.46 20.09
N LYS A 388 -9.52 -0.30 20.69
CA LYS A 388 -10.56 -0.14 21.72
C LYS A 388 -11.53 0.97 21.36
N LEU A 389 -12.81 0.77 21.66
CA LEU A 389 -13.87 1.74 21.41
C LEU A 389 -13.65 2.98 22.30
N LEU A 390 -13.40 4.11 21.67
CA LEU A 390 -13.20 5.42 22.30
C LEU A 390 -14.48 6.25 22.29
N ALA A 391 -15.27 6.17 21.22
CA ALA A 391 -16.56 6.85 21.17
C ALA A 391 -17.59 6.02 20.42
N ARG A 392 -18.85 6.15 20.83
CA ARG A 392 -19.99 5.53 20.17
C ARG A 392 -21.09 6.56 20.04
N GLN A 393 -21.75 6.59 18.89
CA GLN A 393 -22.98 7.35 18.68
C GLN A 393 -23.99 6.47 17.95
N ALA A 394 -25.22 6.46 18.46
CA ALA A 394 -26.37 5.85 17.80
C ALA A 394 -27.34 6.96 17.34
N VAL A 395 -27.85 6.85 16.11
CA VAL A 395 -28.86 7.76 15.56
C VAL A 395 -29.96 6.93 14.90
N ARG A 396 -31.22 7.36 15.05
CA ARG A 396 -32.37 6.75 14.36
C ARG A 396 -32.55 7.32 12.97
#